data_AF-A0A0D2LGZ1-F1
#
_entry.id   AF-A0A0D2LGZ1-F1
#
_cell.length_a   1.000
_cell.length_b   1.000
_cell.length_c   1.000
_cell.angle_alpha   90.00
_cell.angle_beta   90.00
_cell.angle_gamma   90.00
#
_symmetry.space_group_name_H-M   'P 1'
#
loop_
_entity.id
_entity.type
_entity.pdbx_description
1 polymer ?
#
loop_
_entity_poly.entity_id
_entity_poly.type
_entity_poly.pdbx_seq_one_letter_code
_entity_poly.pdbx_strand_id
1 'polypeptide(L)'
;MAWQHHDFKDDPRTARAGHSATAVGKYVYVCGGRRGGHFFQDLIRYDTDSNTWETIYEELPFVARANHTATLVDEGVSGGKEIWLVGGQTNDDVVADCWALELGGNQFAWRQVHVRDERCLLMRTAHTAELHPRHPNEILIFGAPPVLAPG
;
A
#
# COMPACT_ATOMS: atom_id res chain seq x y z
N MET A 1 28.60 2.09 0.75
CA MET A 1 27.35 2.49 0.07
C MET A 1 27.45 3.95 -0.29
N ALA A 2 27.09 4.34 -1.51
CA ALA A 2 27.03 5.73 -1.96
C ALA A 2 25.63 5.99 -2.51
N TRP A 3 25.07 7.15 -2.21
CA TRP A 3 23.80 7.58 -2.79
C TRP A 3 23.99 7.87 -4.29
N GLN A 4 23.01 7.47 -5.09
CA GLN A 4 22.94 7.78 -6.52
C GLN A 4 21.59 8.43 -6.82
N HIS A 5 21.61 9.48 -7.61
CA HIS A 5 20.41 10.11 -8.14
C HIS A 5 20.18 9.57 -9.55
N HIS A 6 18.96 9.09 -9.81
CA HIS A 6 18.53 8.70 -11.15
C HIS A 6 17.58 9.79 -11.66
N ASP A 7 17.98 10.44 -12.76
CA ASP A 7 17.13 11.45 -13.40
C ASP A 7 16.02 10.73 -14.18
N PHE A 8 14.80 10.85 -13.69
CA PHE A 8 13.61 10.42 -14.41
C PHE A 8 13.01 11.60 -15.16
N LYS A 9 12.35 11.33 -16.29
CA LYS A 9 11.48 12.34 -16.91
C LYS A 9 10.37 12.68 -15.92
N ASP A 10 10.01 13.95 -15.85
CA ASP A 10 8.89 14.41 -15.03
C ASP A 10 7.63 13.61 -15.40
N ASP A 11 7.18 12.80 -14.46
CA ASP A 11 5.96 12.02 -14.56
C ASP A 11 5.00 12.50 -13.47
N PRO A 12 3.85 13.11 -13.80
CA PRO A 12 2.92 13.66 -12.83
C PRO A 12 2.39 12.60 -11.85
N ARG A 13 2.48 11.31 -12.21
CA ARG A 13 2.12 10.19 -11.34
C ARG A 13 3.16 10.00 -10.22
N THR A 14 4.43 10.33 -10.43
CA THR A 14 5.49 9.96 -9.46
C THR A 14 5.63 10.94 -8.30
N ALA A 15 5.29 12.21 -8.49
CA ALA A 15 5.41 13.24 -7.46
C ALA A 15 4.23 13.17 -6.46
N ARG A 16 4.41 12.46 -5.33
CA ARG A 16 3.38 12.26 -4.30
C ARG A 16 3.99 12.01 -2.91
N ALA A 17 3.22 12.29 -1.85
CA ALA A 17 3.57 12.04 -0.46
C ALA A 17 2.56 11.11 0.23
N GLY A 18 2.98 10.39 1.27
CA GLY A 18 2.12 9.46 2.01
C GLY A 18 1.65 8.26 1.18
N HIS A 19 2.32 7.97 0.06
CA HIS A 19 2.13 6.71 -0.66
C HIS A 19 2.83 5.57 0.09
N SER A 20 2.44 4.34 -0.19
CA SER A 20 3.26 3.18 0.18
C SER A 20 4.15 2.76 -0.98
N ALA A 21 5.29 2.15 -0.68
CA ALA A 21 6.18 1.58 -1.67
C ALA A 21 6.64 0.18 -1.21
N THR A 22 6.52 -0.83 -2.07
CA THR A 22 6.85 -2.22 -1.74
C THR A 22 7.69 -2.84 -2.84
N ALA A 23 8.90 -3.29 -2.49
CA ALA A 23 9.81 -3.94 -3.42
C ALA A 23 9.50 -5.44 -3.54
N VAL A 24 9.39 -5.93 -4.77
CA VAL A 24 9.17 -7.36 -5.09
C VAL A 24 10.01 -7.73 -6.30
N GLY A 25 11.08 -8.50 -6.06
CA GLY A 25 12.05 -8.81 -7.11
C GLY A 25 12.66 -7.51 -7.67
N LYS A 26 12.58 -7.35 -8.99
CA LYS A 26 13.06 -6.15 -9.69
C LYS A 26 12.07 -4.98 -9.70
N TYR A 27 10.89 -5.15 -9.13
CA TYR A 27 9.83 -4.17 -9.21
C TYR A 27 9.63 -3.43 -7.88
N VAL A 28 9.31 -2.14 -7.95
CA VAL A 28 8.83 -1.36 -6.80
C VAL A 28 7.39 -0.93 -7.10
N TYR A 29 6.45 -1.42 -6.30
CA TYR A 29 5.03 -1.09 -6.40
C TYR A 29 4.74 0.13 -5.53
N VAL A 30 4.10 1.15 -6.09
CA VAL A 30 3.70 2.37 -5.39
C VAL A 30 2.18 2.51 -5.44
N CYS A 31 1.56 2.53 -4.27
CA CYS A 31 0.11 2.57 -4.13
C CYS A 31 -0.34 3.89 -3.49
N GLY A 32 -1.35 4.53 -4.09
CA GLY A 32 -2.02 5.71 -3.54
C GLY A 32 -1.07 6.87 -3.18
N GLY A 33 -1.37 7.57 -2.09
CA GLY A 33 -0.68 8.80 -1.68
C GLY A 33 -1.44 10.05 -2.11
N ARG A 34 -0.81 11.22 -1.97
CA ARG A 34 -1.41 12.51 -2.33
C ARG A 34 -0.42 13.53 -2.87
N ARG A 35 -0.93 14.52 -3.62
CA ARG A 35 -0.23 15.73 -4.04
C ARG A 35 -1.16 16.93 -3.86
N GLY A 36 -0.85 17.79 -2.89
CA GLY A 36 -1.78 18.84 -2.49
C GLY A 36 -3.10 18.24 -1.97
N GLY A 37 -4.23 18.71 -2.50
CA GLY A 37 -5.57 18.17 -2.18
C GLY A 37 -5.99 16.95 -3.02
N HIS A 38 -5.16 16.52 -3.98
CA HIS A 38 -5.46 15.36 -4.81
C HIS A 38 -4.92 14.08 -4.16
N PHE A 39 -5.80 13.10 -3.92
CA PHE A 39 -5.45 11.77 -3.46
C PHE A 39 -5.44 10.81 -4.66
N PHE A 40 -4.42 9.97 -4.73
CA PHE A 40 -4.26 9.00 -5.80
C PHE A 40 -5.00 7.70 -5.46
N GLN A 41 -5.61 7.10 -6.47
CA GLN A 41 -6.31 5.81 -6.42
C GLN A 41 -5.66 4.80 -7.39
N ASP A 42 -4.40 5.00 -7.75
CA ASP A 42 -3.68 4.18 -8.71
C ASP A 42 -2.68 3.24 -8.02
N LEU A 43 -2.27 2.22 -8.78
CA LEU A 43 -1.09 1.41 -8.51
C LEU A 43 -0.14 1.58 -9.69
N ILE A 44 1.01 2.18 -9.44
CA ILE A 44 2.09 2.28 -10.41
C ILE A 44 3.23 1.36 -9.99
N ARG A 45 4.04 0.93 -10.95
CA ARG A 45 5.20 0.08 -10.70
C ARG A 45 6.41 0.62 -11.41
N TYR A 46 7.55 0.52 -10.75
CA TYR A 46 8.85 0.85 -11.29
C TYR A 46 9.64 -0.42 -11.56
N ASP A 47 10.14 -0.60 -12.78
CA ASP A 47 11.05 -1.68 -13.17
C ASP A 47 12.51 -1.20 -13.01
N THR A 48 13.24 -1.81 -12.09
CA THR A 48 14.63 -1.46 -11.79
C THR A 48 15.62 -1.88 -12.88
N ASP A 49 15.27 -2.84 -13.75
CA ASP A 49 16.14 -3.25 -14.86
C ASP A 49 16.05 -2.26 -16.02
N SER A 50 14.82 -1.86 -16.38
CA SER A 50 14.58 -0.96 -17.53
C SER A 50 14.52 0.51 -17.16
N ASN A 51 14.50 0.85 -15.87
CA ASN A 51 14.42 2.23 -15.38
C ASN A 51 13.16 2.95 -15.87
N THR A 52 12.01 2.24 -15.87
CA THR A 52 10.73 2.73 -16.39
C THR A 52 9.59 2.58 -15.40
N TRP A 53 8.62 3.50 -15.47
CA TRP A 53 7.36 3.45 -14.74
C TRP A 53 6.22 2.96 -15.62
N GLU A 54 5.33 2.16 -15.04
CA GLU A 54 4.09 1.70 -15.67
C GLU A 54 2.90 1.86 -14.73
N THR A 55 1.72 2.15 -15.28
CA THR A 55 0.47 2.08 -14.51
C THR A 55 -0.04 0.65 -14.55
N ILE A 56 -0.25 0.05 -13.38
CA ILE A 56 -0.85 -1.29 -13.25
C ILE A 56 -2.37 -1.16 -13.06
N TYR A 57 -2.82 -0.17 -12.28
CA TYR A 57 -4.22 0.21 -12.13
C TYR A 57 -4.37 1.71 -12.22
N GLU A 58 -5.24 2.18 -13.11
CA GLU A 58 -5.68 3.59 -13.14
C GLU A 58 -6.62 3.90 -11.97
N GLU A 59 -7.43 2.92 -11.59
CA GLU A 59 -8.38 3.02 -10.48
C GLU A 59 -8.42 1.71 -9.68
N LEU A 60 -8.04 1.79 -8.42
CA LEU A 60 -8.08 0.71 -7.44
C LEU A 60 -9.52 0.47 -6.96
N PRO A 61 -9.87 -0.75 -6.51
CA PRO A 61 -11.22 -1.09 -6.08
C PRO A 61 -11.60 -0.49 -4.71
N PHE A 62 -10.80 0.43 -4.18
CA PHE A 62 -11.01 1.11 -2.92
C PHE A 62 -10.66 2.59 -3.07
N VAL A 63 -11.24 3.39 -2.17
CA VAL A 63 -11.12 4.85 -2.18
C VAL A 63 -9.67 5.33 -2.15
N ALA A 64 -9.41 6.40 -2.90
CA ALA A 64 -8.14 7.12 -2.92
C ALA A 64 -7.69 7.50 -1.50
N ARG A 65 -6.43 7.25 -1.17
CA ARG A 65 -5.94 7.37 0.22
C ARG A 65 -4.43 7.61 0.31
N ALA A 66 -4.00 8.22 1.42
CA ALA A 66 -2.60 8.40 1.79
C ALA A 66 -2.35 7.94 3.22
N ASN A 67 -1.08 7.89 3.63
CA ASN A 67 -0.60 7.53 4.97
C ASN A 67 -1.10 6.14 5.45
N HIS A 68 -1.39 5.25 4.50
CA HIS A 68 -1.64 3.84 4.73
C HIS A 68 -0.31 3.07 4.79
N THR A 69 -0.37 1.81 5.18
CA THR A 69 0.78 0.89 5.10
C THR A 69 0.57 -0.13 3.98
N ALA A 70 1.66 -0.66 3.45
CA ALA A 70 1.65 -1.81 2.56
C ALA A 70 2.77 -2.78 2.96
N THR A 71 2.42 -4.03 3.24
CA THR A 71 3.35 -5.07 3.71
C THR A 71 3.42 -6.20 2.69
N LEU A 72 4.62 -6.60 2.28
CA LEU A 72 4.81 -7.80 1.47
C LEU A 72 4.65 -9.04 2.37
N VAL A 73 3.78 -9.95 1.94
CA VAL A 73 3.56 -11.26 2.56
C VAL A 73 3.99 -12.31 1.55
N ASP A 74 4.96 -13.16 1.91
CA ASP A 74 5.54 -14.12 0.97
C ASP A 74 4.64 -15.32 0.69
N GLU A 75 3.93 -15.78 1.72
CA GLU A 75 2.95 -16.87 1.66
C GLU A 75 1.57 -16.33 2.04
N GLY A 76 0.97 -15.61 1.09
CA GLY A 76 -0.37 -15.06 1.23
C GLY A 76 -1.45 -16.13 1.22
N VAL A 77 -2.69 -15.71 1.47
CA VAL A 77 -3.85 -16.61 1.52
C VAL A 77 -4.13 -17.26 0.15
N SER A 78 -3.73 -16.61 -0.93
CA SER A 78 -3.77 -17.14 -2.29
C SER A 78 -2.76 -18.27 -2.57
N GLY A 79 -1.78 -18.50 -1.69
CA GLY A 79 -0.69 -19.45 -1.90
C GLY A 79 0.52 -18.87 -2.65
N GLY A 80 0.55 -17.55 -2.88
CA GLY A 80 1.68 -16.83 -3.46
C GLY A 80 2.00 -15.54 -2.70
N LYS A 81 2.88 -14.70 -3.27
CA LYS A 81 3.20 -13.40 -2.68
C LYS A 81 1.96 -12.49 -2.73
N GLU A 82 1.74 -11.71 -1.69
CA GLU A 82 0.67 -10.70 -1.63
C GLU A 82 1.20 -9.37 -1.07
N ILE A 83 0.65 -8.24 -1.51
CA ILE A 83 0.86 -6.94 -0.84
C ILE A 83 -0.40 -6.59 -0.06
N TRP A 84 -0.27 -6.46 1.25
CA TRP A 84 -1.36 -6.17 2.16
C TRP A 84 -1.36 -4.70 2.53
N LEU A 85 -2.40 -3.98 2.12
CA LEU A 85 -2.65 -2.58 2.43
C LEU A 85 -3.57 -2.46 3.64
N VAL A 86 -3.23 -1.60 4.59
CA VAL A 86 -4.03 -1.36 5.79
C VAL A 86 -4.27 0.12 6.03
N GLY A 87 -5.53 0.48 6.27
CA GLY A 87 -5.95 1.79 6.75
C GLY A 87 -5.56 2.94 5.81
N GLY A 88 -5.14 4.04 6.43
CA GLY A 88 -4.86 5.31 5.77
C GLY A 88 -5.95 6.34 5.97
N GLN A 89 -5.82 7.46 5.28
CA GLN A 89 -6.80 8.55 5.29
C GLN A 89 -7.19 8.95 3.88
N THR A 90 -8.44 9.39 3.73
CA THR A 90 -8.96 10.08 2.56
C THR A 90 -8.89 11.60 2.80
N ASN A 91 -9.61 12.38 2.00
CA ASN A 91 -9.84 13.80 2.28
C ASN A 91 -10.69 14.02 3.55
N ASP A 92 -11.61 13.11 3.84
CA ASP A 92 -12.68 13.34 4.80
C ASP A 92 -12.60 12.43 6.04
N ASP A 93 -11.94 11.27 5.91
CA ASP A 93 -12.02 10.23 6.94
C ASP A 93 -10.75 9.37 7.05
N VAL A 94 -10.63 8.61 8.14
CA VAL A 94 -9.65 7.55 8.33
C VAL A 94 -10.33 6.21 8.06
N VAL A 95 -9.79 5.47 7.09
CA VAL A 95 -10.40 4.24 6.62
C VAL A 95 -10.00 3.04 7.48
N ALA A 96 -10.94 2.13 7.67
CA ALA A 96 -10.88 1.00 8.60
C ALA A 96 -10.81 -0.37 7.88
N ASP A 97 -10.30 -0.38 6.64
CA ASP A 97 -10.29 -1.55 5.78
C ASP A 97 -8.86 -2.08 5.54
N CYS A 98 -8.82 -3.30 5.04
CA CYS A 98 -7.60 -3.98 4.64
C CYS A 98 -7.84 -4.62 3.28
N TRP A 99 -6.83 -4.55 2.41
CA TRP A 99 -6.87 -5.06 1.05
C TRP A 99 -5.60 -5.86 0.78
N ALA A 100 -5.71 -6.93 0.01
CA ALA A 100 -4.56 -7.71 -0.44
C ALA A 100 -4.52 -7.74 -1.97
N LEU A 101 -3.36 -7.43 -2.52
CA LEU A 101 -3.01 -7.62 -3.91
C LEU A 101 -2.29 -8.94 -4.07
N GLU A 102 -2.84 -9.86 -4.85
CA GLU A 102 -2.16 -11.08 -5.24
C GLU A 102 -1.08 -10.79 -6.30
N LEU A 103 0.13 -11.29 -6.04
CA LEU A 103 1.28 -11.20 -6.91
C LEU A 103 1.64 -12.60 -7.42
N GLY A 104 1.17 -12.95 -8.62
CA GLY A 104 1.48 -14.23 -9.24
C GLY A 104 0.73 -14.45 -10.55
N GLY A 105 1.38 -15.10 -11.52
CA GLY A 105 0.82 -15.33 -12.85
C GLY A 105 0.83 -14.10 -13.76
N ASN A 106 -0.08 -14.06 -14.74
CA ASN A 106 -0.21 -12.97 -15.73
C ASN A 106 -1.23 -11.90 -15.32
N GLN A 107 -1.80 -11.96 -14.10
CA GLN A 107 -2.86 -11.05 -13.68
C GLN A 107 -2.66 -10.61 -12.23
N PHE A 108 -2.95 -9.34 -11.98
CA PHE A 108 -3.06 -8.77 -10.65
C PHE A 108 -4.52 -8.86 -10.20
N ALA A 109 -4.75 -9.19 -8.93
CA ALA A 109 -6.08 -9.24 -8.36
C ALA A 109 -6.08 -8.65 -6.94
N TRP A 110 -7.00 -7.71 -6.71
CA TRP A 110 -7.25 -7.15 -5.39
C TRP A 110 -8.44 -7.84 -4.73
N ARG A 111 -8.31 -8.13 -3.44
CA ARG A 111 -9.42 -8.60 -2.60
C ARG A 111 -9.49 -7.81 -1.31
N GLN A 112 -10.70 -7.51 -0.86
CA GLN A 112 -10.89 -6.97 0.48
C GLN A 112 -10.64 -8.08 1.50
N VAL A 113 -9.83 -7.79 2.51
CA VAL A 113 -9.55 -8.71 3.61
C VAL A 113 -10.57 -8.48 4.71
N HIS A 114 -11.25 -9.55 5.12
CA HIS A 114 -12.12 -9.50 6.29
C HIS A 114 -11.31 -9.75 7.55
N VAL A 115 -11.18 -8.72 8.40
CA VAL A 115 -10.59 -8.86 9.74
C VAL A 115 -11.65 -9.36 10.70
N ARG A 116 -11.31 -10.36 11.52
CA ARG A 116 -12.25 -11.03 12.44
C ARG A 116 -12.65 -10.14 13.63
N ASP A 117 -11.75 -9.27 14.06
CA ASP A 117 -11.93 -8.40 15.22
C ASP A 117 -12.52 -7.03 14.84
N GLU A 118 -12.60 -6.12 15.81
CA GLU A 118 -13.17 -4.79 15.64
C GLU A 118 -12.44 -4.00 14.52
N ARG A 119 -13.15 -3.70 13.43
CA ARG A 119 -12.63 -2.92 12.30
C ARG A 119 -12.06 -1.56 12.71
N CYS A 120 -12.57 -0.97 13.80
CA CYS A 120 -12.07 0.30 14.33
C CYS A 120 -10.58 0.25 14.69
N LEU A 121 -10.01 -0.92 14.98
CA LEU A 121 -8.59 -1.10 15.23
C LEU A 121 -7.72 -0.80 14.00
N LEU A 122 -8.32 -0.83 12.80
CA LEU A 122 -7.67 -0.48 11.54
C LEU A 122 -7.81 1.00 11.17
N MET A 123 -8.61 1.81 11.90
CA MET A 123 -8.77 3.26 11.66
C MET A 123 -7.50 4.02 12.05
N ARG A 124 -6.42 3.85 11.27
CA ARG A 124 -5.10 4.39 11.54
C ARG A 124 -4.54 5.10 10.33
N THR A 125 -3.87 6.22 10.57
CA THR A 125 -3.12 6.99 9.59
C THR A 125 -1.70 7.22 10.09
N ALA A 126 -0.70 7.18 9.21
CA ALA A 126 0.72 7.32 9.56
C ALA A 126 1.20 6.29 10.60
N HIS A 127 0.62 5.09 10.55
CA HIS A 127 1.05 3.92 11.33
C HIS A 127 2.13 3.14 10.55
N THR A 128 2.72 2.14 11.20
CA THR A 128 3.63 1.18 10.57
C THR A 128 3.03 -0.21 10.62
N ALA A 129 3.27 -1.00 9.58
CA ALA A 129 2.88 -2.40 9.53
C ALA A 129 4.07 -3.22 9.02
N GLU A 130 4.34 -4.35 9.67
CA GLU A 130 5.48 -5.22 9.36
C GLU A 130 5.08 -6.67 9.55
N LEU A 131 5.66 -7.57 8.76
CA LEU A 131 5.45 -9.00 8.94
C LEU A 131 5.98 -9.46 10.30
N HIS A 132 5.25 -10.33 10.99
CA HIS A 132 5.69 -10.83 12.29
C HIS A 132 6.90 -11.77 12.13
N PRO A 133 8.03 -11.52 12.82
CA PRO A 133 9.30 -12.22 12.57
C PRO A 133 9.30 -13.70 12.96
N ARG A 134 8.31 -14.14 13.76
CA ARG A 134 8.16 -15.54 14.20
C ARG A 134 6.82 -16.19 13.78
N HIS A 135 5.94 -15.42 13.15
CA HIS A 135 4.59 -15.86 12.78
C HIS A 135 4.35 -15.38 11.35
N PRO A 136 4.79 -16.14 10.33
CA PRO A 136 4.80 -15.68 8.94
C PRO A 136 3.40 -15.35 8.38
N ASN A 137 2.34 -15.73 9.10
CA ASN A 137 0.94 -15.48 8.73
C ASN A 137 0.34 -14.29 9.48
N GLU A 138 1.16 -13.47 10.15
CA GLU A 138 0.70 -12.33 10.95
C GLU A 138 1.41 -11.04 10.51
N ILE A 139 0.66 -9.95 10.48
CA ILE A 139 1.17 -8.59 10.28
C ILE A 139 0.99 -7.84 11.60
N LEU A 140 2.08 -7.29 12.11
CA LEU A 140 2.10 -6.41 13.27
C LEU A 140 1.80 -4.98 12.84
N ILE A 141 0.88 -4.31 13.53
CA ILE A 141 0.53 -2.90 13.29
C ILE A 141 0.84 -2.10 14.55
N PHE A 142 1.61 -1.01 14.39
CA PHE A 142 2.02 -0.13 15.49
C PHE A 142 1.86 1.36 15.16
N GLY A 143 1.68 2.15 16.21
CA GLY A 143 1.53 3.60 16.12
C GLY A 143 0.11 4.05 15.75
N ALA A 144 -0.08 5.37 15.79
CA ALA A 144 -1.33 6.11 15.56
C ALA A 144 -2.55 5.51 16.30
N PRO A 145 -3.01 6.11 17.43
CA PRO A 145 -4.21 5.61 18.09
C PRO A 145 -5.39 5.61 17.11
N PRO A 146 -6.27 4.59 17.17
CA PRO A 146 -7.43 4.55 16.29
C PRO A 146 -8.25 5.82 16.50
N VAL A 147 -8.64 6.47 15.39
CA VAL A 147 -9.52 7.64 15.47
C VAL A 147 -10.91 7.14 15.86
N LEU A 148 -11.20 7.16 17.16
CA LEU A 148 -12.56 6.91 17.63
C LEU A 148 -13.42 8.08 17.18
N ALA A 149 -14.49 7.81 16.42
CA ALA A 149 -15.50 8.82 16.13
C ALA A 149 -15.99 9.43 17.46
N PRO A 150 -16.29 10.74 17.50
CA PRO A 150 -16.92 11.32 18.68
C PRO A 150 -18.25 10.60 18.93
N GLY A 151 -18.46 10.17 20.18
CA GLY A 151 -19.68 9.51 20.62
C GLY A 151 -20.88 10.45 20.72
#